data_AF-A0A945RV21-F1
#
_entry.id   AF-A0A945RV21-F1
#
_cell.length_a   1.000
_cell.length_b   1.000
_cell.length_c   1.000
_cell.angle_alpha   90.00
_cell.angle_beta   90.00
_cell.angle_gamma   90.00
#
_symmetry.space_group_name_H-M   'P 1'
#
loop_
_entity.id
_entity.type
_entity.pdbx_description
1 polymer ?
#
loop_
_entity_poly.entity_id
_entity_poly.type
_entity_poly.pdbx_seq_one_letter_code
_entity_poly.pdbx_strand_id
1 'polypeptide(L)'
;MSRHEARRPSSIELERRAFRKNQSAKSVAISFVSTLVFALALWFFVVNTPGWALVQRSFFDLDVMAGAWPRVIEGLWLNVRVLFFAAIGVLILALLLATLRTLRGAVFFPVRALAAGYTDLFRGMPLIIVLYIVGFGVPGLGALPRMPLEFWGTIALILTYSAYVAEVFRAGIES
;
A
#
# COMPACT_ATOMS: atom_id res chain seq x y z
N MET A 1 0.36 -54.63 -33.16
CA MET A 1 1.16 -53.69 -33.98
C MET A 1 0.22 -53.05 -35.02
N SER A 2 -0.29 -51.84 -34.76
CA SER A 2 -0.95 -51.02 -35.79
C SER A 2 -0.39 -49.60 -35.69
N ARG A 3 0.24 -49.17 -36.79
CA ARG A 3 1.04 -47.96 -36.91
C ARG A 3 0.16 -46.72 -36.72
N HIS A 4 0.62 -45.79 -35.87
CA HIS A 4 0.13 -44.41 -35.87
C HIS A 4 0.53 -43.74 -37.19
N GLU A 5 -0.39 -43.69 -38.16
CA GLU A 5 -0.20 -42.87 -39.36
C GLU A 5 -0.23 -41.40 -38.98
N ALA A 6 0.92 -40.73 -39.10
CA ALA A 6 1.03 -39.29 -38.93
C ALA A 6 0.17 -38.59 -40.00
N ARG A 7 -0.98 -38.05 -39.58
CA ARG A 7 -1.93 -37.34 -40.43
C ARG A 7 -1.22 -36.17 -41.12
N ARG A 8 -0.98 -36.27 -42.43
CA ARG A 8 -0.36 -35.20 -43.22
C ARG A 8 -1.36 -34.04 -43.35
N PRO A 9 -0.98 -32.80 -42.98
CA PRO A 9 -1.89 -31.66 -43.05
C PRO A 9 -2.32 -31.42 -44.50
N SER A 10 -3.60 -31.13 -44.70
CA SER A 10 -4.16 -30.83 -46.04
C SER A 10 -3.55 -29.55 -46.62
N SER A 11 -3.51 -29.42 -47.95
CA SER A 11 -3.03 -28.20 -48.63
C SER A 11 -3.72 -26.93 -48.13
N ILE A 12 -5.03 -27.00 -47.91
CA ILE A 12 -5.85 -25.91 -47.35
C ILE A 12 -5.40 -25.55 -45.92
N GLU A 13 -4.99 -26.53 -45.11
CA GLU A 13 -4.50 -26.29 -43.75
C GLU A 13 -3.12 -25.61 -43.76
N LEU A 14 -2.22 -26.01 -44.69
CA LEU A 14 -0.91 -25.39 -44.88
C LEU A 14 -1.03 -23.92 -45.33
N GLU A 15 -1.93 -23.64 -46.27
CA GLU A 15 -2.22 -22.26 -46.72
C GLU A 15 -2.77 -21.39 -45.59
N ARG A 16 -3.70 -21.92 -44.79
CA ARG A 16 -4.24 -21.21 -43.61
C ARG A 16 -3.16 -20.92 -42.57
N ARG A 17 -2.24 -21.84 -42.33
CA ARG A 17 -1.10 -21.63 -41.40
C ARG A 17 -0.13 -20.57 -41.92
N ALA A 18 0.20 -20.59 -43.22
CA ALA A 18 1.05 -19.58 -43.84
C ALA A 18 0.39 -18.18 -43.80
N PHE A 19 -0.91 -18.10 -44.10
CA PHE A 19 -1.68 -16.85 -44.02
C PHE A 19 -1.72 -16.30 -42.58
N ARG A 20 -2.02 -17.14 -41.59
CA ARG A 20 -2.01 -16.75 -40.16
C ARG A 20 -0.63 -16.30 -39.69
N LYS A 21 0.45 -16.96 -40.12
CA LYS A 21 1.84 -16.58 -39.77
C LYS A 21 2.21 -15.20 -40.35
N ASN A 22 1.82 -14.90 -41.58
CA ASN A 22 2.03 -13.58 -42.17
C ASN A 22 1.14 -12.51 -41.54
N GLN A 23 -0.11 -12.83 -41.19
CA GLN A 23 -1.01 -11.91 -40.52
C GLN A 23 -0.57 -11.60 -39.08
N SER A 24 -0.11 -12.62 -38.33
CA SER A 24 0.42 -12.43 -36.98
C SER A 24 1.74 -11.67 -36.98
N ALA A 25 2.63 -11.92 -37.94
CA ALA A 25 3.87 -11.15 -38.09
C ALA A 25 3.58 -9.67 -38.37
N LYS A 26 2.59 -9.38 -39.24
CA LYS A 26 2.14 -8.00 -39.51
C LYS A 26 1.53 -7.33 -38.29
N SER A 27 0.66 -8.03 -37.54
CA SER A 27 0.05 -7.45 -36.33
C SER A 27 1.07 -7.20 -35.22
N VAL A 28 2.06 -8.10 -35.06
CA VAL A 28 3.16 -7.91 -34.11
C VAL A 28 4.05 -6.74 -34.52
N ALA A 29 4.39 -6.62 -35.81
CA ALA A 29 5.16 -5.49 -36.32
C ALA A 29 4.41 -4.17 -36.14
N ILE A 30 3.12 -4.11 -36.46
CA ILE A 30 2.28 -2.93 -36.25
C ILE A 30 2.24 -2.57 -34.77
N SER A 31 1.98 -3.53 -33.88
CA SER A 31 1.96 -3.27 -32.44
C SER A 31 3.30 -2.70 -31.95
N PHE A 32 4.42 -3.30 -32.38
CA PHE A 32 5.75 -2.85 -31.98
C PHE A 32 6.03 -1.42 -32.46
N VAL A 33 5.73 -1.13 -33.73
CA VAL A 33 5.88 0.21 -34.31
C VAL A 33 4.98 1.22 -33.60
N SER A 34 3.71 0.89 -33.35
CA SER A 34 2.78 1.77 -32.66
C SER A 34 3.22 2.07 -31.22
N THR A 35 3.71 1.07 -30.48
CA THR A 35 4.28 1.27 -29.14
C THR A 35 5.51 2.16 -29.18
N LEU A 36 6.40 1.95 -30.15
CA LEU A 36 7.60 2.76 -30.30
C LEU A 36 7.26 4.23 -30.63
N VAL A 37 6.35 4.45 -31.58
CA VAL A 37 5.89 5.80 -31.96
C VAL A 37 5.26 6.50 -30.77
N PHE A 38 4.39 5.82 -30.03
CA PHE A 38 3.76 6.37 -28.83
C PHE A 38 4.80 6.73 -27.75
N ALA A 39 5.75 5.83 -27.48
CA ALA A 39 6.81 6.08 -26.49
C ALA A 39 7.70 7.27 -26.89
N LEU A 40 8.08 7.37 -28.17
CA LEU A 40 8.86 8.48 -28.69
C LEU A 40 8.10 9.80 -28.63
N ALA A 41 6.80 9.79 -28.96
CA ALA A 41 5.95 10.96 -28.83
C ALA A 41 5.87 11.42 -27.36
N LEU A 42 5.61 10.52 -26.42
CA LEU A 42 5.60 10.84 -24.99
C LEU A 42 6.94 11.41 -24.51
N TRP A 43 8.05 10.76 -24.87
CA TRP A 43 9.39 11.23 -24.52
C TRP A 43 9.65 12.64 -25.06
N PHE A 44 9.31 12.88 -26.32
CA PHE A 44 9.43 14.20 -26.94
C PHE A 44 8.61 15.24 -26.19
N PHE A 45 7.33 14.97 -25.90
CA PHE A 45 6.49 15.90 -25.14
C PHE A 45 7.08 16.22 -23.77
N VAL A 46 7.54 15.21 -23.02
CA VAL A 46 8.09 15.38 -21.66
C VAL A 46 9.37 16.22 -21.67
N VAL A 47 10.33 15.90 -22.54
CA VAL A 47 11.64 16.59 -22.59
C VAL A 47 11.50 18.04 -23.04
N ASN A 48 10.49 18.35 -23.85
CA ASN A 48 10.21 19.72 -24.30
C ASN A 48 9.40 20.54 -23.28
N THR A 49 9.02 19.97 -22.12
CA THR A 49 8.36 20.77 -21.07
C THR A 49 9.34 21.69 -20.34
N PRO A 50 8.91 22.90 -19.89
CA PRO A 50 9.75 23.80 -19.11
C PRO A 50 10.29 23.19 -17.79
N GLY A 51 9.60 22.19 -17.25
CA GLY A 51 9.96 21.52 -15.99
C GLY A 51 10.98 20.39 -16.12
N TRP A 52 11.35 19.98 -17.34
CA TRP A 52 12.26 18.85 -17.55
C TRP A 52 13.61 19.04 -16.85
N ALA A 53 14.17 20.26 -16.92
CA ALA A 53 15.43 20.58 -16.24
C ALA A 53 15.35 20.46 -14.71
N LEU A 54 14.19 20.76 -14.11
CA LEU A 54 13.98 20.57 -12.67
C LEU A 54 13.92 19.08 -12.33
N VAL A 55 13.22 18.28 -13.14
CA VAL A 55 13.17 16.82 -12.95
C VAL A 55 14.57 16.21 -13.04
N GLN A 56 15.37 16.61 -14.03
CA GLN A 56 16.76 16.18 -14.14
C GLN A 56 17.56 16.51 -12.87
N ARG A 57 17.43 17.72 -12.34
CA ARG A 57 18.14 18.13 -11.11
C ARG A 57 17.60 17.47 -9.84
N SER A 58 16.30 17.24 -9.74
CA SER A 58 15.70 16.68 -8.52
C SER A 58 15.85 15.16 -8.43
N PHE A 59 15.91 14.46 -9.57
CA PHE A 59 15.89 12.99 -9.60
C PHE A 59 17.16 12.35 -10.18
N PHE A 60 17.94 13.07 -11.01
CA PHE A 60 19.09 12.50 -11.73
C PHE A 60 20.42 13.21 -11.42
N ASP A 61 20.44 14.12 -10.46
CA ASP A 61 21.64 14.81 -10.00
C ASP A 61 22.26 14.06 -8.81
N LEU A 62 23.48 13.54 -9.01
CA LEU A 62 24.17 12.74 -8.01
C LEU A 62 24.56 13.54 -6.77
N ASP A 63 24.84 14.84 -6.91
CA ASP A 63 25.20 15.70 -5.79
C ASP A 63 23.98 15.97 -4.90
N VAL A 64 22.81 16.19 -5.53
CA VAL A 64 21.53 16.31 -4.81
C VAL A 64 21.18 15.01 -4.10
N MET A 65 21.36 13.86 -4.75
CA MET A 65 21.13 12.54 -4.15
C MET A 65 22.06 12.30 -2.95
N ALA A 66 23.35 12.57 -3.09
CA ALA A 66 24.34 12.42 -2.02
C ALA A 66 24.04 13.38 -0.85
N GLY A 67 23.66 14.62 -1.13
CA GLY A 67 23.26 15.60 -0.12
C GLY A 67 21.93 15.25 0.59
N ALA A 68 21.04 14.50 -0.06
CA ALA A 68 19.80 14.03 0.54
C ALA A 68 19.99 12.79 1.44
N TRP A 69 21.06 12.02 1.24
CA TRP A 69 21.32 10.75 1.94
C TRP A 69 21.21 10.84 3.47
N PRO A 70 21.79 11.85 4.17
CA PRO A 70 21.64 11.96 5.62
C PRO A 70 20.18 12.15 6.07
N ARG A 71 19.41 12.96 5.33
CA ARG A 71 17.98 13.20 5.63
C ARG A 71 17.12 11.97 5.39
N VAL A 72 17.46 11.16 4.39
CA VAL A 72 16.79 9.87 4.14
C VAL A 72 17.01 8.94 5.32
N ILE A 73 18.25 8.82 5.81
CA ILE A 73 18.56 7.99 6.99
C ILE A 73 17.83 8.50 8.23
N GLU A 74 17.80 9.82 8.44
CA GLU A 74 17.06 10.42 9.56
C GLU A 74 15.55 10.07 9.49
N GLY A 75 14.94 10.21 8.31
CA GLY A 75 13.55 9.83 8.08
C GLY A 75 13.30 8.33 8.26
N LEU A 76 14.20 7.47 7.80
CA LEU A 76 14.13 6.03 8.03
C LEU A 76 14.20 5.71 9.53
N TRP A 77 15.11 6.35 10.25
CA TRP A 77 15.26 6.16 11.68
C TRP A 77 14.03 6.65 12.46
N LEU A 78 13.43 7.77 12.04
CA LEU A 78 12.15 8.25 12.57
C LEU A 78 11.05 7.20 12.39
N ASN A 79 10.94 6.60 11.18
CA ASN A 79 9.98 5.53 10.92
C ASN A 79 10.21 4.31 11.82
N VAL A 80 11.46 3.90 12.03
CA VAL A 80 11.80 2.78 12.93
C VAL A 80 11.39 3.09 14.37
N ARG A 81 11.66 4.30 14.87
CA ARG A 81 11.23 4.71 16.23
C ARG A 81 9.72 4.66 16.37
N VAL A 82 8.99 5.27 15.43
CA VAL A 82 7.52 5.29 15.42
C VAL A 82 6.97 3.86 15.35
N LEU A 83 7.51 3.02 14.47
CA LEU A 83 7.13 1.61 14.36
C LEU A 83 7.34 0.85 15.67
N PHE A 84 8.50 1.01 16.30
CA PHE A 84 8.83 0.31 17.54
C PHE A 84 7.83 0.62 18.66
N PHE A 85 7.58 1.92 18.92
CA PHE A 85 6.62 2.31 19.96
C PHE A 85 5.17 2.01 19.58
N ALA A 86 4.81 2.20 18.30
CA ALA A 86 3.48 1.86 17.82
C ALA A 86 3.20 0.37 17.94
N ALA A 87 4.15 -0.51 17.59
CA ALA A 87 4.00 -1.95 17.69
C ALA A 87 3.71 -2.40 19.13
N ILE A 88 4.45 -1.84 20.10
CA ILE A 88 4.21 -2.12 21.53
C ILE A 88 2.82 -1.66 21.96
N GLY A 89 2.45 -0.42 21.62
CA GLY A 89 1.14 0.12 21.97
C GLY A 89 -0.03 -0.62 21.31
N VAL A 90 0.13 -0.99 20.04
CA VAL A 90 -0.83 -1.81 19.28
C VAL A 90 -0.98 -3.17 19.95
N LEU A 91 0.11 -3.84 20.29
CA LEU A 91 0.07 -5.15 20.95
C LEU A 91 -0.72 -5.09 22.26
N ILE A 92 -0.37 -4.14 23.14
CA ILE A 92 -1.02 -3.99 24.45
C ILE A 92 -2.51 -3.70 24.28
N LEU A 93 -2.86 -2.70 23.47
CA LEU A 93 -4.24 -2.26 23.30
C LEU A 93 -5.08 -3.29 22.56
N ALA A 94 -4.54 -3.91 21.51
CA ALA A 94 -5.23 -4.96 20.76
C ALA A 94 -5.53 -6.18 21.63
N LEU A 95 -4.57 -6.62 22.44
CA LEU A 95 -4.76 -7.76 23.34
C LEU A 95 -5.81 -7.45 24.40
N LEU A 96 -5.79 -6.24 24.97
CA LEU A 96 -6.82 -5.78 25.90
C LEU A 96 -8.21 -5.83 25.22
N LEU A 97 -8.36 -5.20 24.06
CA LEU A 97 -9.63 -5.16 23.32
C LEU A 97 -10.14 -6.55 22.95
N ALA A 98 -9.26 -7.43 22.45
CA ALA A 98 -9.60 -8.81 22.14
C ALA A 98 -10.11 -9.55 23.38
N THR A 99 -9.38 -9.46 24.49
CA THR A 99 -9.73 -10.10 25.77
C THR A 99 -11.09 -9.61 26.27
N LEU A 100 -11.30 -8.29 26.28
CA LEU A 100 -12.57 -7.68 26.71
C LEU A 100 -13.76 -8.16 25.86
N ARG A 101 -13.53 -8.40 24.57
CA ARG A 101 -14.58 -8.88 23.66
C ARG A 101 -14.90 -10.35 23.81
N THR A 102 -13.95 -11.17 24.28
CA THR A 102 -14.15 -12.61 24.52
C THR A 102 -14.69 -12.94 25.91
N LEU A 103 -14.91 -11.95 26.78
CA LEU A 103 -15.48 -12.16 28.10
C LEU A 103 -16.88 -12.81 28.03
N ARG A 104 -17.11 -13.80 28.90
CA ARG A 104 -18.37 -14.56 28.99
C ARG A 104 -19.24 -14.04 30.13
N GLY A 105 -20.56 -14.03 29.93
CA GLY A 105 -21.55 -13.59 30.92
C GLY A 105 -22.18 -12.23 30.62
N ALA A 106 -23.42 -12.04 31.08
CA ALA A 106 -24.21 -10.83 30.79
C ALA A 106 -23.65 -9.56 31.48
N VAL A 107 -22.98 -9.71 32.62
CA VAL A 107 -22.37 -8.60 33.38
C VAL A 107 -21.30 -7.85 32.57
N PHE A 108 -20.60 -8.53 31.67
CA PHE A 108 -19.56 -7.91 30.83
C PHE A 108 -20.10 -7.30 29.53
N PHE A 109 -21.43 -7.33 29.32
CA PHE A 109 -22.05 -6.76 28.12
C PHE A 109 -21.65 -5.30 27.87
N PRO A 110 -21.67 -4.38 28.86
CA PRO A 110 -21.30 -2.98 28.61
C PRO A 110 -19.86 -2.82 28.13
N VAL A 111 -18.93 -3.56 28.73
CA VAL A 111 -17.50 -3.48 28.39
C VAL A 111 -17.24 -4.06 27.01
N ARG A 112 -17.90 -5.18 26.67
CA ARG A 112 -17.84 -5.76 25.33
C ARG A 112 -18.42 -4.84 24.27
N ALA A 113 -19.53 -4.17 24.57
CA ALA A 113 -20.16 -3.20 23.67
C ALA A 113 -19.24 -2.00 23.43
N LEU A 114 -18.59 -1.47 24.46
CA LEU A 114 -17.60 -0.39 24.32
C LEU A 114 -16.39 -0.82 23.49
N ALA A 115 -15.84 -2.02 23.75
CA ALA A 115 -14.72 -2.55 22.98
C ALA A 115 -15.10 -2.81 21.51
N ALA A 116 -16.32 -3.31 21.25
CA ALA A 116 -16.85 -3.46 19.90
C ALA A 116 -17.03 -2.10 19.19
N GLY A 117 -17.63 -1.12 19.87
CA GLY A 117 -17.79 0.23 19.34
C GLY A 117 -16.46 0.90 19.01
N TYR A 118 -15.44 0.74 19.86
CA TYR A 118 -14.07 1.17 19.56
C TYR A 118 -13.55 0.51 18.27
N THR A 119 -13.60 -0.82 18.20
CA THR A 119 -13.04 -1.54 17.05
C THR A 119 -13.77 -1.22 15.76
N ASP A 120 -15.09 -1.10 15.79
CA ASP A 120 -15.91 -0.80 14.62
C ASP A 120 -15.65 0.63 14.12
N LEU A 121 -15.55 1.60 15.04
CA LEU A 121 -15.23 2.99 14.72
C LEU A 121 -13.85 3.12 14.05
N PHE A 122 -12.79 2.60 14.68
CA PHE A 122 -11.43 2.77 14.16
C PHE A 122 -11.13 1.92 12.92
N ARG A 123 -11.84 0.80 12.72
CA ARG A 123 -11.77 0.03 11.46
C ARG A 123 -12.57 0.69 10.34
N GLY A 124 -13.62 1.45 10.67
CA GLY A 124 -14.43 2.18 9.69
C GLY A 124 -13.83 3.51 9.23
N MET A 125 -12.88 4.08 9.98
CA MET A 125 -12.26 5.38 9.66
C MET A 125 -10.98 5.25 8.83
N PRO A 126 -10.80 6.10 7.80
CA PRO A 126 -9.49 6.28 7.16
C PRO A 126 -8.44 6.78 8.16
N LEU A 127 -7.25 6.17 8.15
CA LEU A 127 -6.13 6.54 9.04
C LEU A 127 -5.79 8.04 8.97
N ILE A 128 -5.90 8.65 7.79
CA ILE A 128 -5.62 10.09 7.61
C ILE A 128 -6.56 10.97 8.44
N ILE A 129 -7.83 10.57 8.62
CA ILE A 129 -8.78 11.30 9.46
C ILE A 129 -8.35 11.21 10.92
N VAL A 130 -7.94 10.03 11.38
CA VAL A 130 -7.44 9.81 12.74
C VAL A 130 -6.18 10.65 12.98
N LEU A 131 -5.25 10.67 12.03
CA LEU A 131 -4.05 11.52 12.08
C LEU A 131 -4.40 12.99 12.22
N TYR A 132 -5.42 13.49 11.50
CA TYR A 132 -5.83 14.88 11.62
C TYR A 132 -6.47 15.20 12.98
N ILE A 133 -7.37 14.35 13.46
CA ILE A 133 -8.05 14.54 14.75
C ILE A 133 -7.02 14.49 15.90
N VAL A 134 -6.12 13.51 15.88
CA VAL A 134 -5.13 13.32 16.94
C VAL A 134 -3.99 14.33 16.83
N GLY A 135 -3.49 14.59 15.62
CA GLY A 135 -2.34 15.47 15.39
C GLY A 135 -2.65 16.96 15.44
N PHE A 136 -3.89 17.37 15.18
CA PHE A 136 -4.30 18.78 15.20
C PHE A 136 -5.48 19.06 16.12
N GLY A 137 -6.48 18.17 16.16
CA GLY A 137 -7.66 18.34 17.00
C GLY A 137 -7.32 18.33 18.49
N VAL A 138 -6.61 17.30 18.96
CA VAL A 138 -6.23 17.18 20.39
C VAL A 138 -5.30 18.33 20.83
N PRO A 139 -4.19 18.65 20.12
CA PRO A 139 -3.36 19.82 20.45
C PRO A 139 -4.13 21.14 20.39
N GLY A 140 -5.11 21.26 19.49
CA GLY A 140 -5.95 22.45 19.35
C GLY A 140 -6.78 22.78 20.58
N LEU A 141 -7.03 21.81 21.47
CA LEU A 141 -7.73 22.03 22.74
C LEU A 141 -6.91 22.83 23.76
N GLY A 142 -5.59 22.93 23.59
CA GLY A 142 -4.71 23.66 24.52
C GLY A 142 -4.56 23.03 25.91
N ALA A 143 -5.15 21.86 26.15
CA ALA A 143 -5.15 21.18 27.44
C ALA A 143 -3.84 20.40 27.74
N LEU A 144 -3.03 20.14 26.71
CA LEU A 144 -1.81 19.35 26.80
C LEU A 144 -0.58 20.15 26.33
N PRO A 145 0.62 19.84 26.86
CA PRO A 145 1.87 20.39 26.34
C PRO A 145 2.03 20.11 24.84
N ARG A 146 2.76 21.00 24.15
CA ARG A 146 3.11 20.77 22.75
C ARG A 146 4.03 19.55 22.64
N MET A 147 3.50 18.48 22.05
CA MET A 147 4.25 17.28 21.74
C MET A 147 4.69 17.27 20.27
N PRO A 148 5.80 16.59 19.93
CA PRO A 148 6.24 16.45 18.55
C PRO A 148 5.24 15.69 17.68
N LEU A 149 5.25 15.93 16.36
CA LEU A 149 4.35 15.26 15.40
C LEU A 149 4.49 13.74 15.41
N GLU A 150 5.70 13.22 15.64
CA GLU A 150 5.97 11.78 15.73
C GLU A 150 5.21 11.10 16.88
N PHE A 151 5.00 11.82 18.00
CA PHE A 151 4.22 11.33 19.13
C PHE A 151 2.76 11.15 18.73
N TRP A 152 2.15 12.18 18.15
CA TRP A 152 0.75 12.12 17.71
C TRP A 152 0.53 11.12 16.57
N GLY A 153 1.48 11.02 15.64
CA GLY A 153 1.49 9.99 14.60
C GLY A 153 1.51 8.59 15.20
N THR A 154 2.34 8.36 16.22
CA THR A 154 2.42 7.09 16.95
C THR A 154 1.08 6.76 17.63
N ILE A 155 0.46 7.72 18.32
CA ILE A 155 -0.86 7.54 18.96
C ILE A 155 -1.94 7.20 17.92
N ALA A 156 -2.00 7.92 16.80
CA ALA A 156 -2.96 7.65 15.74
C ALA A 156 -2.79 6.25 15.14
N LEU A 157 -1.54 5.81 14.95
CA LEU A 157 -1.23 4.45 14.52
C LEU A 157 -1.69 3.41 15.55
N ILE A 158 -1.40 3.62 16.84
CA ILE A 158 -1.83 2.72 17.92
C ILE A 158 -3.35 2.58 17.93
N LEU A 159 -4.08 3.71 17.88
CA LEU A 159 -5.53 3.71 17.91
C LEU A 159 -6.12 2.94 16.72
N THR A 160 -5.62 3.22 15.53
CA THR A 160 -6.16 2.63 14.31
C THR A 160 -5.79 1.15 14.20
N TYR A 161 -4.50 0.81 14.31
CA TYR A 161 -4.02 -0.56 14.10
C TYR A 161 -4.42 -1.51 15.23
N SER A 162 -4.55 -1.05 16.47
CA SER A 162 -5.02 -1.91 17.56
C SER A 162 -6.42 -2.46 17.30
N ALA A 163 -7.29 -1.70 16.63
CA ALA A 163 -8.62 -2.16 16.26
C ALA A 163 -8.59 -3.31 15.24
N TYR A 164 -7.70 -3.25 14.24
CA TYR A 164 -7.51 -4.32 13.28
C TYR A 164 -6.87 -5.56 13.92
N VAL A 165 -5.80 -5.36 14.70
CA VAL A 165 -5.07 -6.45 15.34
C VAL A 165 -5.91 -7.13 16.44
N ALA A 166 -6.77 -6.38 17.14
CA ALA A 166 -7.70 -6.94 18.12
C ALA A 166 -8.63 -7.98 17.50
N GLU A 167 -9.07 -7.78 16.26
CA GLU A 167 -9.93 -8.74 15.55
C GLU A 167 -9.18 -9.99 15.12
N VAL A 168 -7.90 -9.84 14.73
CA VAL A 168 -7.03 -10.99 14.44
C VAL A 168 -6.83 -11.82 15.71
N PHE A 169 -6.53 -11.18 16.85
CA PHE A 169 -6.40 -11.88 18.12
C PHE A 169 -7.71 -12.50 18.59
N ARG A 170 -8.83 -11.77 18.51
CA ARG A 170 -10.16 -12.30 18.87
C ARG A 170 -10.52 -13.52 18.02
N ALA A 171 -10.32 -13.45 16.70
CA ALA A 171 -10.54 -14.59 15.81
C ALA A 171 -9.64 -15.77 16.18
N GLY A 172 -8.37 -15.52 16.49
CA GLY A 172 -7.44 -16.57 16.96
C GLY A 172 -7.83 -17.19 18.31
N ILE A 173 -8.44 -16.43 19.23
CA ILE A 173 -8.94 -16.95 20.52
C ILE A 173 -10.21 -17.78 20.34
N GLU A 174 -11.05 -17.44 19.36
CA GLU A 174 -12.32 -18.12 19.06
C GLU A 174 -12.20 -19.28 18.06
N SER A 175 -11.01 -19.50 17.49
CA SER A 175 -10.69 -20.62 16.59
C SER A 175 -10.49 -21.92 17.37
#